data_AF-A0A2S2R0G2-F1
#
_entry.id   AF-A0A2S2R0G2-F1
#
_cell.length_a   1.000
_cell.length_b   1.000
_cell.length_c   1.000
_cell.angle_alpha   90.00
_cell.angle_beta   90.00
_cell.angle_gamma   90.00
#
_symmetry.space_group_name_H-M   'P 1'
#
loop_
_entity.id
_entity.type
_entity.pdbx_description
1 polymer ?
#
loop_
_entity_poly.entity_id
_entity_poly.type
_entity_poly.pdbx_seq_one_letter_code
_entity_poly.pdbx_strand_id
1 'polypeptide(L)'
;MVQKFIKEDQSSFDLVIVESFFQECTVAMGHKYGAPVINIIPVAPWVSPSMPAANPLEFSYIKDFVLDAGKSLDFFSRLANTIVGLYGLLVEPNVYLRKMENMMNDYFQYPGHENRPPLTEMLKNISLSLIDSDMMILTPRPYVPNFIEVPGIHLLPINDMNEVKTCI
;
A
#
# COMPACT_ATOMS: atom_id res chain seq x y z
N MET A 1 -20.56 13.34 0.58
CA MET A 1 -20.13 13.18 1.98
C MET A 1 -18.61 13.25 2.11
N VAL A 2 -17.84 12.36 1.48
CA VAL A 2 -16.35 12.36 1.55
C VAL A 2 -15.71 13.64 1.02
N GLN A 3 -16.14 14.13 -0.15
CA GLN A 3 -15.64 15.40 -0.71
C GLN A 3 -15.86 16.59 0.22
N LYS A 4 -17.00 16.61 0.93
CA LYS A 4 -17.31 17.64 1.92
C LYS A 4 -16.33 17.58 3.10
N PHE A 5 -16.09 16.36 3.61
CA PHE A 5 -15.10 16.13 4.67
C PHE A 5 -13.69 16.57 4.26
N ILE A 6 -13.24 16.22 3.05
CA ILE A 6 -11.92 16.64 2.56
C ILE A 6 -11.80 18.16 2.55
N LYS A 7 -12.81 18.86 2.00
CA LYS A 7 -12.76 20.32 1.81
C LYS A 7 -12.98 21.13 3.08
N GLU A 8 -13.89 20.69 3.94
CA GLU A 8 -14.40 21.52 5.04
C GLU A 8 -13.87 21.12 6.41
N ASP A 9 -13.47 19.86 6.63
CA ASP A 9 -12.99 19.43 7.95
C ASP A 9 -11.63 20.07 8.26
N GLN A 10 -11.53 20.64 9.46
CA GLN A 10 -10.35 21.32 10.02
C GLN A 10 -9.95 20.71 11.37
N SER A 11 -10.32 19.44 11.60
CA SER A 11 -9.96 18.74 12.82
C SER A 11 -8.45 18.49 12.86
N SER A 12 -7.88 18.37 14.06
CA SER A 12 -6.48 18.00 14.25
C SER A 12 -6.37 16.52 14.61
N PHE A 13 -5.40 15.83 14.02
CA PHE A 13 -5.12 14.43 14.30
C PHE A 13 -3.64 14.25 14.59
N ASP A 14 -3.30 13.36 15.53
CA ASP A 14 -1.91 13.00 15.80
C ASP A 14 -1.35 12.00 14.78
N LEU A 15 -2.24 11.34 14.03
CA LEU A 15 -1.90 10.26 13.12
C LEU A 15 -2.96 10.11 12.02
N VAL A 16 -2.49 9.84 10.79
CA VAL A 16 -3.35 9.50 9.66
C VAL A 16 -3.04 8.08 9.20
N ILE A 17 -4.06 7.24 9.11
CA ILE A 17 -3.95 5.88 8.59
C ILE A 17 -4.64 5.82 7.24
N VAL A 18 -3.92 5.35 6.22
CA VAL A 18 -4.43 5.14 4.87
C VAL A 18 -4.18 3.72 4.43
N GLU A 19 -4.93 3.26 3.45
CA GLU A 19 -4.72 1.96 2.82
C GLU A 19 -4.01 2.18 1.46
N SER A 20 -2.99 1.39 1.12
CA SER A 20 -2.37 1.38 -0.21
C SER A 20 -2.82 0.16 -0.99
N PHE A 21 -4.04 0.27 -1.51
CA PHE A 21 -4.58 -0.67 -2.48
C PHE A 21 -5.30 0.11 -3.58
N PHE A 22 -4.51 0.58 -4.54
CA PHE A 22 -4.95 1.42 -5.65
C PHE A 22 -5.55 2.79 -5.29
N GLN A 23 -5.10 3.37 -4.18
CA GLN A 23 -5.67 4.59 -3.61
C GLN A 23 -4.60 5.53 -3.02
N GLU A 24 -3.43 5.58 -3.65
CA GLU A 24 -2.24 6.29 -3.19
C GLU A 24 -2.49 7.80 -2.99
N CYS A 25 -3.47 8.37 -3.70
CA CYS A 25 -3.89 9.77 -3.54
C CYS A 25 -4.38 10.10 -2.12
N THR A 26 -4.80 9.10 -1.34
CA THR A 26 -5.24 9.29 0.06
C THR A 26 -4.12 9.74 0.99
N VAL A 27 -2.84 9.54 0.62
CA VAL A 27 -1.68 10.02 1.38
C VAL A 27 -1.71 11.55 1.59
N ALA A 28 -2.40 12.29 0.72
CA ALA A 28 -2.62 13.73 0.85
C ALA A 28 -3.29 14.12 2.17
N MET A 29 -4.01 13.20 2.83
CA MET A 29 -4.62 13.43 4.13
C MET A 29 -3.58 13.67 5.23
N GLY A 30 -2.37 13.10 5.11
CA GLY A 30 -1.25 13.41 6.01
C GLY A 30 -0.84 14.87 5.93
N HIS A 31 -0.71 15.40 4.70
CA HIS A 31 -0.43 16.81 4.50
C HIS A 31 -1.59 17.69 4.98
N LYS A 32 -2.84 17.33 4.69
CA LYS A 32 -4.02 18.08 5.12
C LYS A 32 -4.01 18.35 6.62
N TYR A 33 -3.71 17.32 7.42
CA TYR A 33 -3.76 17.40 8.88
C TYR A 33 -2.39 17.67 9.52
N GLY A 34 -1.32 17.79 8.73
CA GLY A 34 0.04 17.96 9.23
C GLY A 34 0.53 16.80 10.10
N ALA A 35 0.00 15.59 9.87
CA ALA A 35 0.20 14.42 10.72
C ALA A 35 1.01 13.32 9.99
N PRO A 36 1.80 12.51 10.71
CA PRO A 36 2.49 11.37 10.13
C PRO A 36 1.50 10.35 9.56
N VAL A 37 1.89 9.72 8.46
CA VAL A 37 1.06 8.72 7.76
C VAL A 37 1.56 7.32 8.05
N ILE A 38 0.64 6.46 8.49
CA ILE A 38 0.79 5.01 8.48
C ILE A 38 -0.02 4.45 7.32
N ASN A 39 0.57 3.52 6.61
CA ASN A 39 -0.02 2.84 5.50
C ASN A 39 -0.42 1.41 5.88
N ILE A 40 -1.57 0.94 5.39
CA ILE A 40 -2.01 -0.44 5.48
C ILE A 40 -1.97 -1.03 4.08
N ILE A 41 -1.28 -2.16 3.91
CA ILE A 41 -1.20 -2.89 2.65
C ILE A 41 -1.89 -4.24 2.87
N PRO A 42 -3.07 -4.48 2.27
CA PRO A 42 -3.89 -5.66 2.56
C PRO A 42 -3.36 -6.95 1.92
N VAL A 43 -2.29 -6.85 1.14
CA VAL A 43 -1.68 -7.97 0.40
C VAL A 43 -0.17 -7.82 0.44
N ALA A 44 0.57 -8.85 0.02
CA ALA A 44 2.02 -8.71 -0.10
C ALA A 44 2.38 -7.55 -1.05
N PRO A 45 3.33 -6.68 -0.66
CA PRO A 45 3.70 -5.52 -1.46
C PRO A 45 4.17 -5.91 -2.86
N TRP A 46 3.68 -5.17 -3.85
CA TRP A 46 4.15 -5.21 -5.23
C TRP A 46 4.96 -3.94 -5.55
N VAL A 47 5.23 -3.70 -6.83
CA VAL A 47 6.03 -2.56 -7.29
C VAL A 47 5.56 -1.22 -6.71
N SER A 48 4.24 -0.97 -6.66
CA SER A 48 3.68 0.33 -6.29
C SER A 48 4.00 0.76 -4.85
N PRO A 49 3.64 -0.01 -3.79
CA PRO A 49 4.01 0.37 -2.43
C PRO A 49 5.52 0.22 -2.16
N SER A 50 6.22 -0.66 -2.88
CA SER A 50 7.63 -0.95 -2.64
C SER A 50 8.57 0.14 -3.15
N MET A 51 8.29 0.70 -4.33
CA MET A 51 9.19 1.65 -5.00
C MET A 51 9.39 2.95 -4.20
N PRO A 52 8.37 3.62 -3.66
CA PRO A 52 8.55 4.81 -2.82
C PRO A 52 9.30 4.52 -1.52
N ALA A 53 9.11 3.33 -0.94
CA ALA A 53 9.79 2.91 0.29
C ALA A 53 11.22 2.39 0.06
N ALA A 54 11.69 2.36 -1.20
CA ALA A 54 12.93 1.69 -1.60
C ALA A 54 13.00 0.22 -1.10
N ASN A 55 11.85 -0.45 -1.01
CA ASN A 55 11.77 -1.85 -0.64
C ASN A 55 12.32 -2.73 -1.78
N PRO A 56 13.20 -3.71 -1.50
CA PRO A 56 13.71 -4.62 -2.51
C PRO A 56 12.59 -5.36 -3.26
N LEU A 57 12.82 -5.60 -4.56
CA LEU A 57 11.86 -6.25 -5.46
C LEU A 57 12.54 -7.43 -6.15
N GLU A 58 12.29 -8.65 -5.67
CA GLU A 58 12.93 -9.86 -6.21
C GLU A 58 12.07 -10.62 -7.22
N PHE A 59 12.03 -10.14 -8.47
CA PHE A 59 11.22 -10.76 -9.53
C PHE A 59 11.68 -12.17 -9.97
N SER A 60 12.81 -12.68 -9.48
CA SER A 60 13.29 -14.01 -9.84
C SER A 60 12.58 -15.13 -9.07
N TYR A 61 12.02 -14.84 -7.89
CA TYR A 61 11.35 -15.83 -7.03
C TYR A 61 10.11 -15.30 -6.29
N ILE A 62 9.95 -13.98 -6.16
CA ILE A 62 8.75 -13.35 -5.63
C ILE A 62 7.79 -13.09 -6.78
N LYS A 63 6.64 -13.75 -6.73
CA LYS A 63 5.60 -13.59 -7.75
C LYS A 63 4.94 -12.22 -7.63
N ASP A 64 4.78 -11.57 -8.76
CA ASP A 64 3.87 -10.44 -8.91
C ASP A 64 2.43 -10.93 -8.68
N PHE A 65 1.60 -10.12 -8.02
CA PHE A 65 0.21 -10.47 -7.70
C PHE A 65 -0.66 -10.65 -8.95
N VAL A 66 -0.24 -10.12 -10.10
CA VAL A 66 -0.93 -10.25 -11.40
C VAL A 66 -0.71 -11.63 -12.05
N LEU A 67 0.34 -12.36 -11.65
CA LEU A 67 0.67 -13.66 -12.23
C LEU A 67 0.12 -14.82 -11.38
N ASP A 68 -0.54 -15.77 -12.05
CA ASP A 68 -1.27 -16.87 -11.41
C ASP A 68 -0.41 -17.70 -10.42
N ALA A 69 -1.06 -18.07 -9.31
CA ALA A 69 -0.47 -18.43 -8.02
C ALA A 69 -0.03 -19.91 -7.92
N GLY A 70 0.67 -20.44 -8.93
CA GLY A 70 1.26 -21.79 -8.82
C GLY A 70 2.36 -21.88 -7.75
N LYS A 71 2.53 -23.01 -7.05
CA LYS A 71 3.57 -23.18 -6.00
C LYS A 71 5.03 -23.17 -6.51
N SER A 72 5.26 -23.33 -7.81
CA SER A 72 6.60 -23.34 -8.40
C SER A 72 6.67 -22.46 -9.64
N LEU A 73 7.68 -21.58 -9.72
CA LEU A 73 8.07 -20.95 -10.97
C LEU A 73 9.12 -21.83 -11.65
N ASP A 74 8.76 -22.46 -12.76
CA ASP A 74 9.76 -22.97 -13.70
C ASP A 74 10.52 -21.78 -14.32
N PHE A 75 11.66 -22.04 -14.96
CA PHE A 75 12.51 -21.01 -15.55
C PHE A 75 11.74 -19.99 -16.39
N PHE A 76 10.83 -20.44 -17.25
CA PHE A 76 10.02 -19.56 -18.10
C PHE A 76 9.04 -18.70 -17.30
N SER A 77 8.47 -19.23 -16.22
CA SER A 77 7.60 -18.45 -15.33
C SER A 77 8.39 -17.38 -14.57
N ARG A 78 9.63 -17.67 -14.16
CA ARG A 78 10.53 -16.67 -13.54
C ARG A 78 10.89 -15.56 -14.53
N LEU A 79 11.16 -15.93 -15.78
CA LEU A 79 11.44 -14.98 -16.85
C LEU A 79 10.23 -14.08 -17.12
N ALA A 80 9.04 -14.66 -17.26
CA ALA A 80 7.80 -13.90 -17.43
C ALA A 80 7.54 -12.96 -16.24
N ASN A 81 7.73 -13.44 -15.00
CA ASN A 81 7.61 -12.63 -13.79
C ASN A 81 8.60 -11.47 -13.77
N THR A 82 9.84 -11.71 -14.20
CA THR A 82 10.86 -10.65 -14.33
C THR A 82 10.46 -9.63 -15.39
N ILE A 83 9.94 -10.05 -16.54
CA ILE A 83 9.47 -9.13 -17.59
C ILE A 83 8.31 -8.27 -17.08
N VAL A 84 7.34 -8.87 -16.39
CA VAL A 84 6.20 -8.15 -15.81
C VAL A 84 6.65 -7.18 -14.73
N GLY A 85 7.54 -7.60 -13.82
CA GLY A 85 8.10 -6.74 -12.78
C GLY A 85 8.88 -5.55 -13.34
N LEU A 86 9.73 -5.77 -14.34
CA LEU A 86 10.46 -4.71 -15.04
C LEU A 86 9.51 -3.77 -15.79
N TYR A 87 8.47 -4.30 -16.43
CA TYR A 87 7.43 -3.48 -17.04
C TYR A 87 6.73 -2.61 -16.00
N GLY A 88 6.37 -3.18 -14.85
CA GLY A 88 5.83 -2.45 -13.70
C GLY A 88 6.76 -1.32 -13.26
N LEU A 89 8.05 -1.58 -13.07
CA LEU A 89 9.03 -0.54 -12.69
C LEU A 89 9.09 0.64 -13.66
N LEU A 90 8.88 0.41 -14.96
CA LEU A 90 8.90 1.46 -15.97
C LEU A 90 7.57 2.21 -16.08
N VAL A 91 6.45 1.50 -16.00
CA VAL A 91 5.11 2.06 -16.25
C VAL A 91 4.51 2.70 -15.00
N GLU A 92 4.76 2.11 -13.83
CA GLU A 92 4.21 2.56 -12.55
C GLU A 92 4.47 4.05 -12.28
N PRO A 93 5.72 4.55 -12.27
CA PRO A 93 5.97 5.97 -11.97
C PRO A 93 5.46 6.90 -13.07
N ASN A 94 5.49 6.48 -14.33
CA ASN A 94 5.23 7.36 -15.48
C ASN A 94 3.75 7.45 -15.87
N VAL A 95 2.97 6.41 -15.58
CA VAL A 95 1.57 6.31 -16.00
C VAL A 95 0.66 6.28 -14.79
N TYR A 96 0.86 5.30 -13.90
CA TYR A 96 -0.05 5.06 -12.80
C TYR A 96 0.04 6.16 -11.73
N LEU A 97 1.23 6.44 -11.20
CA LEU A 97 1.39 7.48 -10.18
C LEU A 97 1.01 8.87 -10.70
N ARG A 98 1.29 9.18 -11.97
CA ARG A 98 0.83 10.43 -12.60
C ARG A 98 -0.70 10.50 -12.67
N LYS A 99 -1.37 9.39 -12.97
CA LYS A 99 -2.85 9.34 -12.96
C LYS A 99 -3.40 9.56 -11.54
N MET A 100 -2.78 8.92 -10.55
CA MET A 100 -3.15 9.11 -9.14
C MET A 100 -2.91 10.54 -8.66
N GLU A 101 -1.81 11.17 -9.10
CA GLU A 101 -1.49 12.56 -8.80
C GLU A 101 -2.50 13.53 -9.43
N ASN A 102 -2.92 13.29 -10.68
CA ASN A 102 -3.97 14.08 -11.30
C ASN A 102 -5.30 13.95 -10.53
N MET A 103 -5.71 12.73 -10.16
CA MET A 103 -6.91 12.54 -9.34
C MET A 103 -6.77 13.21 -7.97
N MET A 104 -5.60 13.14 -7.36
CA MET A 104 -5.30 13.83 -6.10
C MET A 104 -5.44 15.35 -6.27
N ASN A 105 -4.97 15.91 -7.38
CA ASN A 105 -5.11 17.33 -7.68
C ASN A 105 -6.57 17.70 -7.93
N ASP A 106 -7.34 16.90 -8.66
CA ASP A 106 -8.75 17.22 -8.96
C ASP A 106 -9.66 17.12 -7.72
N TYR A 107 -9.41 16.15 -6.84
CA TYR A 107 -10.35 15.76 -5.78
C TYR A 107 -9.92 16.12 -4.37
N PHE A 108 -8.63 16.30 -4.08
CA PHE A 108 -8.12 16.65 -2.75
C PHE A 108 -7.81 18.16 -2.66
N GLN A 109 -8.88 18.95 -2.75
CA GLN A 109 -8.90 20.40 -2.80
C GLN A 109 -9.22 21.01 -1.42
N TYR A 110 -8.35 20.79 -0.44
CA TYR A 110 -8.49 21.32 0.93
C TYR A 110 -7.70 22.63 1.11
N PRO A 111 -7.96 23.44 2.15
CA PRO A 111 -7.19 24.67 2.40
C PRO A 111 -5.68 24.39 2.51
N GLY A 112 -4.87 25.06 1.68
CA GLY A 112 -3.42 24.86 1.64
C GLY A 112 -2.93 23.68 0.80
N HIS A 113 -3.81 23.03 0.02
CA HIS A 113 -3.42 21.97 -0.92
C HIS A 113 -2.46 22.46 -2.02
N GLU A 114 -2.38 23.76 -2.28
CA GLU A 114 -1.47 24.38 -3.24
C GLU A 114 0.00 24.25 -2.82
N ASN A 115 0.26 24.13 -1.51
CA ASN A 115 1.59 23.92 -0.96
C ASN A 115 1.93 22.43 -0.77
N ARG A 116 1.02 21.53 -1.19
CA ARG A 116 1.20 20.09 -1.05
C ARG A 116 2.38 19.60 -1.91
N PRO A 117 3.29 18.79 -1.35
CA PRO A 117 4.34 18.15 -2.14
C PRO A 117 3.77 17.24 -3.25
N PRO A 118 4.57 16.91 -4.29
CA PRO A 118 4.20 15.91 -5.28
C PRO A 118 3.81 14.57 -4.64
N LEU A 119 2.93 13.81 -5.31
CA LEU A 119 2.45 12.52 -4.77
C LEU A 119 3.61 11.59 -4.41
N THR A 120 4.61 11.53 -5.29
CA THR A 120 5.79 10.68 -5.08
C THR A 120 6.62 11.04 -3.86
N GLU A 121 6.68 12.32 -3.46
CA GLU A 121 7.38 12.76 -2.26
C GLU A 121 6.59 12.40 -0.99
N MET A 122 5.27 12.55 -1.03
CA MET A 122 4.41 12.15 0.09
C MET A 122 4.46 10.64 0.32
N LEU A 123 4.46 9.82 -0.74
CA LEU A 123 4.59 8.37 -0.63
C LEU A 123 5.95 7.92 -0.07
N LYS A 124 7.04 8.65 -0.39
CA LYS A 124 8.36 8.42 0.21
C LYS A 124 8.42 8.79 1.69
N ASN A 125 7.52 9.67 2.14
CA ASN A 125 7.45 10.16 3.51
C ASN A 125 6.43 9.40 4.40
N ILE A 126 6.05 8.18 4.00
CA ILE A 126 5.24 7.28 4.84
C ILE A 126 6.12 6.76 5.98
N SER A 127 5.67 6.93 7.22
CA SER A 127 6.46 6.58 8.40
C SER A 127 6.51 5.07 8.67
N LEU A 128 5.42 4.37 8.36
CA LEU A 128 5.27 2.94 8.61
C LEU A 128 4.26 2.34 7.63
N SER A 129 4.53 1.13 7.15
CA SER A 129 3.60 0.31 6.36
C SER A 129 3.33 -0.98 7.11
N LEU A 130 2.07 -1.22 7.47
CA LEU A 130 1.58 -2.46 8.05
C LEU A 130 1.08 -3.35 6.92
N ILE A 131 1.55 -4.58 6.86
CA ILE A 131 1.27 -5.49 5.75
C ILE A 131 0.44 -6.66 6.26
N ASP A 132 -0.77 -6.82 5.73
CA ASP A 132 -1.59 -8.00 5.95
C ASP A 132 -1.13 -9.13 5.02
N SER A 133 0.05 -9.67 5.30
CA SER A 133 0.60 -10.85 4.63
C SER A 133 1.12 -11.87 5.63
N ASP A 134 0.98 -13.14 5.30
CA ASP A 134 1.48 -14.24 6.11
C ASP A 134 2.62 -14.97 5.38
N MET A 135 3.81 -14.97 6.01
CA MET A 135 5.00 -15.70 5.55
C MET A 135 4.80 -17.23 5.46
N MET A 136 3.79 -17.78 6.13
CA MET A 136 3.43 -19.20 6.05
C MET A 136 2.69 -19.52 4.75
N ILE A 137 2.01 -18.52 4.17
CA ILE A 137 1.23 -18.66 2.94
C ILE A 137 2.06 -18.23 1.73
N LEU A 138 2.87 -17.18 1.89
CA LEU A 138 3.61 -16.55 0.81
C LEU A 138 5.10 -16.85 0.86
N THR A 139 5.78 -16.75 -0.28
CA THR A 139 7.24 -16.87 -0.36
C THR A 139 7.90 -15.83 0.56
N PRO A 140 8.95 -16.20 1.33
CA PRO A 140 9.71 -15.25 2.14
C PRO A 140 10.21 -14.07 1.32
N ARG A 141 10.04 -12.86 1.86
CA ARG A 141 10.40 -11.59 1.20
C ARG A 141 11.24 -10.74 2.14
N PRO A 142 12.29 -10.06 1.65
CA PRO A 142 12.96 -9.05 2.44
C PRO A 142 12.09 -7.79 2.53
N TYR A 143 12.04 -7.21 3.71
CA TYR A 143 11.36 -5.95 3.97
C TYR A 143 12.33 -4.92 4.54
N VAL A 144 12.14 -3.66 4.13
CA VAL A 144 12.75 -2.51 4.79
C VAL A 144 12.21 -2.34 6.21
N PRO A 145 12.95 -1.68 7.14
CA PRO A 145 12.53 -1.59 8.55
C PRO A 145 11.18 -0.93 8.81
N ASN A 146 10.70 -0.08 7.89
CA ASN A 146 9.39 0.57 7.97
C ASN A 146 8.25 -0.31 7.42
N PHE A 147 8.52 -1.55 6.98
CA PHE A 147 7.53 -2.51 6.53
C PHE A 147 7.39 -3.60 7.60
N ILE A 148 6.24 -3.63 8.27
CA ILE A 148 5.96 -4.56 9.36
C ILE A 148 4.81 -5.46 8.96
N GLU A 149 5.08 -6.76 8.88
CA GLU A 149 4.04 -7.75 8.66
C GLU A 149 3.18 -7.92 9.91
N VAL A 150 1.87 -7.78 9.73
CA VAL A 150 0.84 -7.97 10.75
C VAL A 150 -0.26 -8.83 10.12
N PRO A 151 -0.10 -10.17 10.11
CA PRO A 151 -1.11 -11.06 9.55
C PRO A 151 -2.42 -10.94 10.32
N GLY A 152 -3.54 -10.80 9.61
CA GLY A 152 -4.85 -10.73 10.22
C GLY A 152 -5.06 -9.45 11.03
N ILE A 153 -4.58 -8.30 10.54
CA ILE A 153 -4.74 -6.99 11.21
C ILE A 153 -6.20 -6.65 11.54
N HIS A 154 -7.14 -7.24 10.80
CA HIS A 154 -8.58 -7.07 10.95
C HIS A 154 -9.21 -8.08 11.95
N LEU A 155 -8.46 -9.07 12.43
CA LEU A 155 -8.95 -10.07 13.37
C LEU A 155 -8.98 -9.49 14.78
N LEU A 156 -10.14 -9.64 15.44
CA LEU A 156 -10.25 -9.32 16.85
C LEU A 156 -9.48 -10.38 17.67
N PRO A 157 -8.89 -9.99 18.81
CA PRO A 157 -8.36 -10.96 19.75
C PRO A 157 -9.46 -11.96 20.10
N ILE A 158 -9.10 -13.23 20.10
CA ILE A 158 -9.99 -14.30 20.53
C ILE A 158 -10.27 -14.05 22.00
N ASN A 159 -11.40 -13.43 22.32
CA ASN A 159 -11.98 -13.54 23.65
C ASN A 159 -12.18 -15.05 23.91
N ASP A 160 -11.72 -15.53 25.07
CA ASP A 160 -11.75 -16.94 25.47
C ASP A 160 -12.92 -17.69 24.82
N MET A 161 -12.60 -18.68 23.97
CA MET A 161 -13.57 -19.45 23.20
C MET A 161 -14.46 -20.32 24.11
N ASN A 162 -15.41 -19.68 24.78
CA ASN A 162 -16.61 -20.30 25.32
C ASN A 162 -17.75 -19.98 24.37
N GLU A 163 -17.84 -20.75 23.28
CA GLU A 163 -19.00 -20.97 22.38
C GLU A 163 -18.56 -21.02 20.92
N VAL A 164 -17.93 -22.14 20.53
CA VAL A 164 -17.95 -22.58 19.14
C VAL A 164 -19.39 -23.02 18.83
N LYS A 165 -20.23 -22.10 18.36
CA LYS A 165 -21.44 -22.48 17.64
C LYS A 165 -21.05 -22.89 16.24
N THR A 166 -21.00 -24.20 16.05
CA THR A 166 -20.90 -24.87 14.76
C THR A 166 -22.04 -24.37 13.87
N CYS A 167 -21.74 -23.58 12.84
CA CYS A 167 -22.67 -23.35 11.74
C CYS A 167 -22.31 -24.33 10.63
N ILE A 168 -23.19 -25.32 10.46
CA ILE A 168 -23.33 -26.20 9.30
C ILE A 168 -24.02 -25.39 8.19
#